data_AF-A0AAD1VX70-F1
#
_entry.id   AF-A0AAD1VX70-F1
#
_cell.length_a   1.000
_cell.length_b   1.000
_cell.length_c   1.000
_cell.angle_alpha   90.00
_cell.angle_beta   90.00
_cell.angle_gamma   90.00
#
_symmetry.space_group_name_H-M   'P 1'
#
loop_
_entity.id
_entity.type
_entity.pdbx_description
1 polymer ?
#
loop_
_entity_poly.entity_id
_entity_poly.type
_entity_poly.pdbx_seq_one_letter_code
_entity_poly.pdbx_strand_id
1 'polypeptide(L)' 'MLTNPEGSMVALGEKLREYGEISGYRANMAKFSALPICMTQTEIENIHRNYKIQMEREALKYLGISLTADP' A
#
# COMPACT_ATOMS: atom_id res chain seq x y z
N MET A 1 -3.79 10.86 14.12
CA MET A 1 -2.55 11.66 14.06
C MET A 1 -1.55 10.83 13.26
N LEU A 2 -1.37 11.11 11.96
CA LEU A 2 -0.33 10.46 11.14
C LEU A 2 1.02 11.07 11.52
N THR A 3 1.58 10.67 12.66
CA THR A 3 2.80 11.28 13.21
C THR A 3 4.08 10.86 12.50
N ASN A 4 4.04 9.91 11.56
CA ASN A 4 5.17 9.65 10.66
C ASN A 4 4.75 8.91 9.37
N PRO A 5 4.44 9.63 8.26
CA PRO A 5 4.04 9.00 7.00
C PRO A 5 5.15 8.14 6.36
N GLU A 6 6.43 8.37 6.73
CA GLU A 6 7.57 7.59 6.25
C GLU A 6 7.60 6.14 6.77
N GLY A 7 6.88 5.86 7.87
CA GLY A 7 6.70 4.51 8.41
C GLY A 7 5.50 3.76 7.84
N SER A 8 4.73 4.37 6.92
CA SER A 8 3.60 3.71 6.29
C SER A 8 4.08 2.66 5.27
N MET A 9 3.37 1.53 5.20
CA MET A 9 3.62 0.49 4.19
C MET A 9 3.56 1.03 2.74
N VAL A 10 2.82 2.11 2.55
CA VAL A 10 2.67 2.84 1.29
C VAL A 10 3.98 3.56 0.93
N ALA A 11 4.58 4.29 1.86
CA ALA A 11 5.91 4.91 1.67
C ALA A 11 7.02 3.85 1.47
N LEU A 12 6.90 2.70 2.15
CA LEU A 12 7.82 1.58 1.99
C LEU A 12 7.72 0.95 0.59
N GLY A 13 6.52 0.87 0.02
CA GLY A 13 6.27 0.45 -1.36
C GLY A 13 6.95 1.35 -2.39
N GLU A 14 6.88 2.67 -2.22
CA GLU A 14 7.60 3.63 -3.08
C GLU A 14 9.12 3.48 -2.98
N LYS A 15 9.67 3.30 -1.77
CA LYS A 15 11.10 3.05 -1.56
C LYS A 15 11.55 1.73 -2.18
N LEU A 16 10.73 0.68 -2.14
CA LEU A 16 11.01 -0.59 -2.81
C LEU A 16 11.03 -0.46 -4.33
N ARG A 17 10.18 0.41 -4.89
CA ARG A 17 10.22 0.74 -6.32
C ARG A 17 11.55 1.38 -6.71
N GLU A 18 12.02 2.36 -5.94
CA GLU A 18 13.32 3.02 -6.15
C GLU A 18 14.48 2.03 -5.97
N TYR A 19 14.44 1.18 -4.94
CA TYR A 19 15.47 0.15 -4.70
C TYR A 19 15.51 -0.91 -5.81
N GLY A 20 14.38 -1.17 -6.46
CA GLY A 20 14.33 -2.10 -7.59
C GLY A 20 15.14 -1.65 -8.81
N GLU A 21 15.41 -0.36 -8.94
CA GLU A 21 16.31 0.18 -9.97
C GLU A 21 17.78 -0.13 -9.67
N ILE A 22 18.14 -0.23 -8.38
CA ILE A 22 19.51 -0.47 -7.90
C ILE A 22 19.83 -1.96 -7.85
N SER A 23 18.89 -2.77 -7.37
CA SER A 23 19.09 -4.22 -7.13
C SER A 23 18.83 -5.11 -8.36
N GLY A 24 18.33 -4.54 -9.46
CA GLY A 24 17.90 -5.28 -10.64
C GLY A 24 16.56 -6.03 -10.47
N TYR A 25 15.98 -6.02 -9.26
CA TYR A 25 14.67 -6.60 -8.96
C TYR A 25 13.58 -5.53 -9.04
N ARG A 26 12.89 -5.45 -10.18
CA ARG A 26 11.77 -4.50 -10.34
C ARG A 26 10.49 -5.03 -9.71
N ALA A 27 9.96 -4.31 -8.73
CA ALA A 27 8.62 -4.55 -8.21
C ALA A 27 7.58 -4.33 -9.32
N ASN A 28 6.65 -5.27 -9.49
CA ASN A 28 5.54 -5.12 -10.41
C ASN A 28 4.45 -4.25 -9.76
N MET A 29 4.54 -2.94 -9.95
CA MET A 29 3.61 -1.98 -9.36
C MET A 29 2.17 -2.16 -9.84
N ALA A 30 1.92 -2.76 -11.01
CA ALA A 30 0.57 -3.07 -11.47
C ALA A 30 -0.11 -4.19 -10.66
N LYS A 31 0.66 -4.94 -9.86
CA LYS A 31 0.17 -5.94 -8.90
C LYS A 31 0.30 -5.48 -7.45
N PHE A 32 0.80 -4.27 -7.22
CA PHE A 32 0.97 -3.73 -5.89
C PHE A 32 -0.34 -3.06 -5.46
N SER A 33 -1.00 -3.65 -4.47
CA SER A 33 -2.19 -3.06 -3.86
C SER A 33 -2.11 -3.13 -2.34
N ALA A 34 -2.88 -2.26 -1.68
CA ALA A 34 -2.96 -2.15 -0.23
C ALA A 34 -4.41 -2.23 0.23
N LEU A 35 -4.64 -2.93 1.34
CA LEU A 35 -5.95 -2.98 2.02
C LEU A 35 -5.91 -2.02 3.22
N PRO A 36 -6.76 -0.98 3.27
CA PRO A 36 -6.83 -0.09 4.41
C PRO A 36 -7.53 -0.80 5.58
N ILE A 37 -6.76 -1.18 6.60
CA ILE A 37 -7.30 -1.75 7.85
C ILE A 37 -7.30 -0.66 8.93
N CYS A 38 -8.46 -0.43 9.55
CA CYS A 38 -8.62 0.56 10.63
C CYS A 38 -8.18 1.99 10.24
N MET A 39 -8.43 2.40 8.99
CA MET A 39 -8.12 3.76 8.51
C MET A 39 -9.39 4.59 8.36
N THR A 40 -9.31 5.87 8.66
CA THR A 40 -10.41 6.81 8.36
C THR A 40 -10.46 7.11 6.86
N GLN A 41 -11.65 7.49 6.37
CA GLN A 41 -11.84 7.90 4.98
C GLN A 41 -10.89 9.04 4.57
N THR A 42 -10.64 10.01 5.47
CA THR A 42 -9.70 11.11 5.25
C THR A 42 -8.26 10.63 5.08
N GLU A 43 -7.83 9.60 5.82
CA GLU A 43 -6.49 9.02 5.69
C GLU A 43 -6.33 8.25 4.37
N ILE A 44 -7.37 7.51 3.96
CA ILE A 44 -7.40 6.80 2.67
C ILE A 44 -7.32 7.79 1.49
N GLU A 45 -8.03 8.90 1.56
CA GLU A 45 -7.99 9.97 0.55
C GLU A 45 -6.62 10.64 0.49
N ASN A 46 -6.01 10.92 1.64
CA ASN A 46 -4.65 11.46 1.70
C ASN A 46 -3.63 10.50 1.08
N ILE A 47 -3.76 9.19 1.30
CA ILE A 47 -2.89 8.20 0.66
C ILE A 47 -3.04 8.22 -0.86
N HIS A 48 -4.28 8.20 -1.37
CA HIS A 48 -4.52 8.24 -2.82
C HIS A 48 -3.96 9.49 -3.50
N ARG A 49 -3.97 10.64 -2.81
CA ARG A 49 -3.46 11.90 -3.38
C ARG A 49 -1.93 11.93 -3.44
N ASN A 50 -1.25 11.30 -2.49
CA ASN A 50 0.19 11.41 -2.35
C ASN A 50 0.95 10.20 -2.93
N TYR A 51 0.27 9.07 -3.18
CA TYR A 51 0.91 7.83 -3.60
C TYR A 51 0.16 7.17 -4.76
N LYS A 52 0.90 6.56 -5.70
CA LYS A 52 0.32 5.87 -6.87
C LYS A 52 0.09 4.39 -6.57
N ILE A 53 -0.72 4.10 -5.56
CA ILE A 53 -0.99 2.74 -5.10
C ILE A 53 -2.46 2.41 -5.28
N GLN A 54 -2.74 1.20 -5.80
CA GLN A 54 -4.09 0.68 -5.87
C GLN A 54 -4.55 0.29 -4.46
N MET A 55 -5.70 0.82 -4.03
CA MET A 55 -6.30 0.44 -2.76
C MET A 55 -7.41 -0.59 -3.00
N GLU A 56 -7.33 -1.74 -2.34
CA GLU A 56 -8.39 -2.73 -2.32
C GLU A 56 -9.49 -2.29 -1.35
N ARG A 57 -10.75 -2.55 -1.70
CA ARG A 57 -11.90 -2.16 -0.88
C ARG A 57 -12.30 -3.23 0.14
N GLU A 58 -12.20 -4.50 -0.24
CA GLU A 58 -12.83 -5.59 0.50
C GLU A 58 -11.81 -6.61 0.99
N ALA A 59 -10.88 -7.02 0.13
CA ALA A 59 -9.95 -8.10 0.45
C ALA A 59 -8.59 -7.98 -0.24
N LEU A 60 -7.57 -8.52 0.39
CA LEU A 60 -6.24 -8.72 -0.18
C LEU A 60 -5.88 -10.21 -0.16
N LYS A 61 -5.41 -10.72 -1.29
CA LYS A 61 -4.99 -12.12 -1.41
C LYS A 61 -3.48 -12.25 -1.22
N TYR A 62 -3.07 -13.04 -0.25
CA TYR A 62 -1.66 -13.33 0.03
C TYR A 62 -1.45 -14.83 0.21
N LEU A 63 -0.59 -15.43 -0.62
CA LEU A 63 -0.26 -16.87 -0.60
C LEU A 63 -1.49 -17.80 -0.62
N GLY A 64 -2.54 -17.41 -1.35
CA GLY A 64 -3.79 -18.18 -1.44
C GLY A 64 -4.80 -17.91 -0.34
N ILE A 65 -4.42 -17.16 0.70
CA ILE A 65 -5.29 -16.74 1.80
C ILE A 65 -5.89 -15.36 1.46
N SER A 66 -7.20 -15.20 1.68
CA SER A 66 -7.87 -13.89 1.55
C SER A 66 -7.96 -13.24 2.93
N LEU A 67 -7.40 -12.04 3.06
CA LEU A 67 -7.58 -11.16 4.21
C LEU A 67 -8.69 -10.17 3.87
N THR A 68 -9.71 -10.07 4.71
CA THR A 68 -10.83 -9.12 4.52
C THR A 68 -10.76 -8.00 5.55
N ALA A 69 -11.20 -6.81 5.16
CA ALA A 69 -11.46 -5.76 6.16
C ALA A 69 -12.65 -6.19 7.04
N ASP A 70 -12.53 -6.04 8.34
CA ASP A 70 -13.64 -6.27 9.28
C ASP A 70 -14.72 -5.20 9.00
N PRO A 71 -16.02 -5.57 8.89
CA PRO A 71 -17.09 -4.64 8.50
C PRO A 71 -17.34 -3.50 9.50
#